data_AF-A0A2V8K1W6-F1
#
_entry.id   AF-A0A2V8K1W6-F1
#
_cell.length_a   1.000
_cell.length_b   1.000
_cell.length_c   1.000
_cell.angle_alpha   90.00
_cell.angle_beta   90.00
_cell.angle_gamma   90.00
#
_symmetry.space_group_name_H-M   'P 1'
#
loop_
_entity.id
_entity.type
_entity.pdbx_description
1 polymer ?
#
loop_
_entity_poly.entity_id
_entity_poly.type
_entity_poly.pdbx_seq_one_letter_code
_entity_poly.pdbx_strand_id
1 'polypeptide(L)'
;MQDKIALSDQFEERLIEFAARIIRLAGRLPKNFQGRHVANQILRSGTAGAPNYAEARGAESRADFIHKMGIVQKELNETAVWIRIMAKSSLISPDLLVDILAENKELCRMASASIRTARTRAAFLCSDKN
;
A
#
# COMPACT_ATOMS: atom_id res chain seq x y z
N MET A 1 -17.99 -24.71 -7.53
CA MET A 1 -18.29 -23.86 -6.35
C MET A 1 -17.15 -22.89 -6.26
N GLN A 2 -17.33 -21.65 -6.75
CA GLN A 2 -16.28 -20.64 -6.67
C GLN A 2 -16.22 -20.20 -5.20
N ASP A 3 -15.16 -20.56 -4.49
CA ASP A 3 -14.92 -19.97 -3.18
C ASP A 3 -14.77 -18.45 -3.37
N LYS A 4 -15.75 -17.71 -2.85
CA LYS A 4 -15.68 -16.25 -2.80
C LYS A 4 -14.56 -15.88 -1.83
N ILE A 5 -13.36 -15.65 -2.36
CA ILE A 5 -12.25 -15.05 -1.61
C ILE A 5 -12.76 -13.76 -0.99
N ALA A 6 -12.62 -13.59 0.34
CA ALA A 6 -13.09 -12.39 1.02
C ALA A 6 -12.32 -11.17 0.49
N LEU A 7 -12.99 -10.01 0.41
CA LEU A 7 -12.37 -8.78 -0.09
C LEU A 7 -11.09 -8.39 0.67
N SER A 8 -11.03 -8.73 1.96
CA SER A 8 -9.84 -8.54 2.78
C SER A 8 -8.64 -9.36 2.32
N ASP A 9 -8.89 -10.60 1.92
CA ASP A 9 -7.84 -11.55 1.55
C ASP A 9 -7.34 -11.21 0.13
N GLN A 10 -8.24 -10.75 -0.74
CA GLN A 10 -7.86 -10.16 -2.04
C GLN A 10 -7.00 -8.91 -1.86
N PHE A 11 -7.28 -8.07 -0.87
CA PHE A 11 -6.48 -6.87 -0.62
C PHE A 11 -5.08 -7.22 -0.08
N GLU A 12 -5.00 -8.18 0.85
CA GLU A 12 -3.73 -8.70 1.37
C GLU A 12 -2.86 -9.26 0.25
N GLU A 13 -3.44 -10.14 -0.58
CA GLU A 13 -2.70 -10.77 -1.68
C GLU A 13 -2.16 -9.71 -2.66
N ARG A 14 -2.97 -8.72 -3.02
CA ARG A 14 -2.51 -7.63 -3.90
C ARG A 14 -1.40 -6.79 -3.28
N LEU A 15 -1.41 -6.57 -1.96
CA LEU A 15 -0.30 -5.89 -1.27
C LEU A 15 0.99 -6.73 -1.31
N ILE A 16 0.88 -8.05 -1.15
CA ILE A 16 2.01 -9.00 -1.23
C ILE A 16 2.58 -9.02 -2.66
N GLU A 17 1.73 -9.17 -3.67
CA GLU A 17 2.13 -9.14 -5.08
C GLU A 17 2.80 -7.80 -5.44
N PHE A 18 2.24 -6.68 -4.94
CA PHE A 18 2.82 -5.36 -5.11
C PHE A 18 4.20 -5.24 -4.46
N ALA A 19 4.36 -5.71 -3.21
CA ALA A 19 5.66 -5.74 -2.53
C ALA A 19 6.70 -6.55 -3.33
N ALA A 20 6.31 -7.72 -3.85
CA ALA A 20 7.18 -8.53 -4.70
C ALA A 20 7.56 -7.82 -6.01
N ARG A 21 6.63 -7.07 -6.63
CA ARG A 21 6.90 -6.22 -7.80
C ARG A 21 7.89 -5.10 -7.47
N ILE A 22 7.77 -4.47 -6.29
CA ILE A 22 8.71 -3.44 -5.82
C ILE A 22 10.11 -4.00 -5.64
N ILE A 23 10.26 -5.19 -5.04
CA ILE A 23 11.57 -5.85 -4.89
C ILE A 23 12.22 -6.08 -6.26
N ARG A 24 11.45 -6.59 -7.24
CA ARG A 24 11.94 -6.76 -8.62
C ARG A 24 12.30 -5.43 -9.29
N LEU A 25 11.51 -4.38 -9.07
CA LEU A 25 11.76 -3.04 -9.60
C LEU A 25 13.07 -2.46 -9.03
N ALA A 26 13.27 -2.56 -7.71
CA ALA A 26 14.48 -2.09 -7.04
C ALA A 26 15.74 -2.78 -7.59
N GLY A 27 15.65 -4.07 -7.91
CA GLY A 27 16.76 -4.82 -8.53
C GLY A 27 17.13 -4.35 -9.95
N ARG A 28 16.25 -3.60 -10.64
CA ARG A 28 16.52 -3.04 -11.97
C ARG A 28 17.18 -1.66 -11.94
N LEU A 29 17.29 -1.04 -10.77
CA LEU A 29 17.91 0.28 -10.65
C LEU A 29 19.44 0.21 -10.88
N PRO A 30 20.06 1.31 -11.37
CA PRO A 30 21.50 1.38 -11.54
C PRO A 30 22.25 1.10 -10.24
N LYS A 31 23.37 0.36 -10.31
CA LYS A 31 24.19 0.01 -9.12
C LYS A 31 25.12 1.14 -8.64
N ASN A 32 24.79 2.40 -8.97
CA ASN A 32 25.51 3.61 -8.55
C ASN A 32 24.91 4.22 -7.26
N PHE A 33 25.48 5.33 -6.79
CA PHE A 33 25.05 5.97 -5.55
C PHE A 33 23.56 6.37 -5.58
N GLN A 34 23.12 7.05 -6.65
CA GLN A 34 21.74 7.53 -6.76
C GLN A 34 20.75 6.36 -6.84
N GLY A 35 21.06 5.35 -7.66
CA GLY A 35 20.22 4.17 -7.82
C GLY A 35 20.10 3.35 -6.54
N ARG A 36 21.19 3.17 -5.77
CA ARG A 36 21.16 2.51 -4.45
C ARG A 36 20.33 3.28 -3.44
N HIS A 37 20.46 4.61 -3.41
CA HIS A 37 19.67 5.45 -2.52
C HIS A 37 18.16 5.28 -2.79
N VAL A 38 17.76 5.39 -4.06
CA VAL A 38 16.35 5.24 -4.45
C VAL A 38 15.85 3.81 -4.23
N ALA A 39 16.68 2.79 -4.51
CA ALA A 39 16.36 1.39 -4.27
C ALA A 39 16.02 1.14 -2.79
N ASN A 40 16.84 1.65 -1.87
CA ASN A 40 16.59 1.49 -0.43
C ASN A 40 15.29 2.18 0.02
N GLN A 41 14.99 3.35 -0.53
CA GLN A 41 13.78 4.09 -0.17
C GLN A 41 12.51 3.43 -0.69
N ILE A 42 12.51 2.96 -1.95
CA ILE A 42 11.36 2.26 -2.53
C ILE A 42 11.17 0.89 -1.90
N LEU A 43 12.25 0.17 -1.55
CA LEU A 43 12.16 -1.10 -0.82
C LEU A 43 11.49 -0.92 0.53
N ARG A 44 11.90 0.11 1.31
CA ARG A 44 11.30 0.38 2.62
C ARG A 44 9.81 0.70 2.52
N SER A 45 9.45 1.68 1.72
CA SER A 45 8.06 2.14 1.60
C SER A 45 7.16 1.12 0.87
N GLY A 46 7.61 0.61 -0.28
CA GLY A 46 6.79 -0.23 -1.16
C GLY A 46 6.58 -1.66 -0.69
N THR A 47 7.37 -2.15 0.27
CA THR A 47 7.15 -3.46 0.88
C THR A 47 6.39 -3.39 2.21
N ALA A 48 6.36 -2.22 2.86
CA ALA A 48 5.76 -2.06 4.19
C ALA A 48 4.23 -2.17 4.20
N GLY A 49 3.55 -1.99 3.06
CA GLY A 49 2.09 -2.03 2.99
C GLY A 49 1.48 -3.38 3.43
N ALA A 50 2.06 -4.49 2.97
CA ALA A 50 1.58 -5.85 3.29
C ALA A 50 1.68 -6.20 4.80
N PRO A 51 2.86 -6.11 5.46
CA PRO A 51 2.96 -6.42 6.88
C PRO A 51 2.13 -5.47 7.76
N ASN A 52 2.07 -4.17 7.45
CA ASN A 52 1.20 -3.25 8.20
C ASN A 52 -0.29 -3.59 8.02
N TYR A 53 -0.70 -4.12 6.86
CA TYR A 53 -2.07 -4.58 6.67
C TYR A 53 -2.36 -5.84 7.49
N ALA A 54 -1.42 -6.78 7.58
CA ALA A 54 -1.55 -7.95 8.45
C ALA A 54 -1.72 -7.54 9.94
N GLU A 55 -0.99 -6.52 10.40
CA GLU A 55 -1.19 -5.94 11.74
C GLU A 55 -2.58 -5.31 11.90
N ALA A 56 -3.09 -4.62 10.87
CA ALA A 56 -4.43 -4.06 10.88
C ALA A 56 -5.50 -5.15 10.94
N ARG A 57 -5.29 -6.28 10.27
CA ARG A 57 -6.19 -7.45 10.32
C ARG A 57 -6.30 -8.04 11.72
N GLY A 58 -5.22 -8.00 12.49
CA GLY A 58 -5.16 -8.39 13.90
C GLY A 58 -5.49 -7.27 14.89
N ALA A 59 -6.14 -6.18 14.47
CA ALA A 59 -6.40 -5.05 15.35
C ALA A 59 -7.35 -5.40 16.52
N GLU A 60 -6.99 -4.95 17.73
CA GLU A 60 -7.74 -5.24 18.97
C GLU A 60 -8.99 -4.36 19.13
N SER A 61 -9.03 -3.26 18.38
CA SER A 61 -10.16 -2.34 18.36
C SER A 61 -10.32 -1.71 16.99
N ARG A 62 -11.47 -1.07 16.81
CA ARG A 62 -11.74 -0.31 15.59
C ARG A 62 -10.87 0.93 15.44
N ALA A 63 -10.55 1.60 16.53
CA ALA A 63 -9.63 2.75 16.52
C ALA A 63 -8.22 2.30 16.13
N ASP A 64 -7.78 1.17 16.68
CA ASP A 64 -6.50 0.52 16.31
C ASP A 64 -6.48 0.12 14.83
N PHE A 65 -7.56 -0.48 14.32
CA PHE A 65 -7.70 -0.80 12.89
C PHE A 65 -7.53 0.44 12.02
N ILE A 66 -8.23 1.55 12.34
CA ILE A 66 -8.14 2.80 11.58
C ILE A 66 -6.72 3.38 11.63
N HIS A 67 -6.07 3.33 12.79
CA HIS A 67 -4.71 3.81 12.96
C HIS A 67 -3.73 3.02 12.09
N LYS A 68 -3.74 1.69 12.19
CA LYS A 68 -2.87 0.79 11.40
C LYS A 68 -3.14 0.89 9.90
N MET A 69 -4.40 0.99 9.49
CA MET A 69 -4.75 1.27 8.09
C MET A 69 -4.23 2.64 7.60
N GLY A 70 -4.17 3.64 8.50
CA GLY A 70 -3.53 4.92 8.21
C GLY A 70 -2.03 4.79 7.94
N ILE A 71 -1.34 3.88 8.63
CA ILE A 71 0.06 3.54 8.38
C ILE A 71 0.19 2.90 6.98
N VAL A 72 -0.64 1.90 6.65
CA VAL A 72 -0.66 1.29 5.30
C VAL A 72 -0.82 2.36 4.21
N GLN A 73 -1.77 3.28 4.39
CA GLN A 73 -1.99 4.38 3.45
C GLN A 73 -0.79 5.32 3.33
N LYS A 74 -0.12 5.63 4.45
CA LYS A 74 1.09 6.46 4.47
C LYS A 74 2.22 5.82 3.66
N GLU A 75 2.48 4.53 3.86
CA GLU A 75 3.53 3.80 3.14
C GLU A 75 3.25 3.72 1.63
N LEU A 76 2.00 3.47 1.24
CA LEU A 76 1.62 3.48 -0.18
C LEU A 76 1.78 4.87 -0.82
N ASN A 77 1.43 5.94 -0.12
CA ASN A 77 1.62 7.31 -0.60
C ASN A 77 3.10 7.66 -0.76
N GLU A 78 3.95 7.27 0.19
CA GLU A 78 5.41 7.45 0.09
C GLU A 78 5.96 6.68 -1.12
N THR A 79 5.50 5.45 -1.32
CA THR A 79 5.86 4.62 -2.49
C THR A 79 5.51 5.33 -3.80
N ALA A 80 4.31 5.92 -3.91
CA ALA A 80 3.89 6.67 -5.09
C ALA A 80 4.82 7.85 -5.39
N VAL A 81 5.30 8.54 -4.35
CA VAL A 81 6.26 9.65 -4.48
C VAL A 81 7.58 9.13 -5.04
N TRP A 82 8.12 8.03 -4.51
CA TRP A 82 9.37 7.44 -5.01
C TRP A 82 9.26 6.94 -6.44
N ILE A 83 8.14 6.33 -6.84
CA ILE A 83 7.91 5.94 -8.24
C ILE A 83 7.92 7.18 -9.15
N ARG A 84 7.31 8.29 -8.74
CA ARG A 84 7.33 9.55 -9.50
C ARG A 84 8.73 10.18 -9.55
N ILE A 85 9.52 10.07 -8.49
CA ILE A 85 10.93 10.50 -8.47
C ILE A 85 11.72 9.70 -9.50
N MET A 86 11.59 8.36 -9.49
CA MET A 86 12.27 7.47 -10.46
C MET A 86 11.95 7.84 -11.91
N ALA A 87 10.69 8.12 -12.21
CA ALA A 87 10.26 8.55 -13.55
C ALA A 87 10.87 9.89 -13.97
N LYS A 88 11.04 10.83 -13.02
CA LYS A 88 11.59 12.17 -13.29
C LYS A 88 13.11 12.21 -13.32
N SER A 89 13.78 11.31 -12.60
CA SER A 89 15.24 11.26 -12.50
C SER A 89 15.89 10.41 -13.60
N SER A 90 15.10 9.86 -14.53
CA SER A 90 15.56 8.98 -15.61
C SER A 90 16.41 7.79 -15.14
N LEU A 91 16.19 7.31 -13.91
CA LEU A 91 16.92 6.17 -13.35
C LEU A 91 16.45 4.84 -13.96
N ILE A 92 15.24 4.82 -14.51
CA ILE A 92 14.62 3.68 -15.16
C ILE A 92 13.59 4.18 -16.19
N SER A 93 13.31 3.38 -17.22
CA SER A 93 12.27 3.72 -18.20
C SER A 93 10.92 3.95 -17.50
N PRO A 94 10.24 5.09 -17.76
CA PRO A 94 8.91 5.36 -17.23
C PRO A 94 7.87 4.29 -17.57
N ASP A 95 8.02 3.59 -18.70
CA ASP A 95 7.10 2.53 -19.13
C ASP A 95 7.04 1.37 -18.11
N LEU A 96 8.16 1.09 -17.44
CA LEU A 96 8.22 0.08 -16.39
C LEU A 96 7.50 0.50 -15.09
N LEU A 97 7.14 1.79 -14.97
CA LEU A 97 6.55 2.37 -13.77
C LEU A 97 5.05 2.58 -13.89
N VAL A 98 4.48 2.63 -15.10
CA VAL A 98 3.07 2.96 -15.35
C VAL A 98 2.14 2.02 -14.58
N ASP A 99 2.30 0.72 -14.78
CA ASP A 99 1.43 -0.29 -14.16
C ASP A 99 1.68 -0.44 -12.66
N ILE A 100 2.90 -0.14 -12.19
CA ILE A 100 3.23 -0.19 -10.77
C ILE A 100 2.57 0.99 -10.05
N LEU A 101 2.63 2.19 -10.65
CA LEU A 101 1.97 3.37 -10.12
C LEU A 101 0.45 3.25 -10.17
N ALA A 102 -0.10 2.65 -11.23
CA ALA A 102 -1.54 2.39 -11.34
C ALA A 102 -2.02 1.46 -10.23
N GLU A 103 -1.31 0.36 -9.99
CA GLU A 103 -1.63 -0.58 -8.90
C GLU A 103 -1.53 0.08 -7.53
N ASN A 104 -0.45 0.83 -7.26
CA ASN A 104 -0.29 1.56 -6.01
C ASN A 104 -1.47 2.51 -5.72
N LYS A 105 -1.96 3.23 -6.74
CA LYS A 105 -3.13 4.11 -6.61
C LYS A 105 -4.41 3.33 -6.28
N GLU A 106 -4.58 2.14 -6.84
CA GLU A 106 -5.72 1.28 -6.52
C GLU A 106 -5.64 0.78 -5.08
N LEU A 107 -4.47 0.33 -4.61
CA LEU A 107 -4.24 -0.04 -3.22
C LEU A 107 -4.51 1.13 -2.26
N CYS A 108 -4.12 2.36 -2.62
CA CYS A 108 -4.47 3.57 -1.85
C CYS A 108 -5.99 3.78 -1.78
N ARG A 109 -6.73 3.55 -2.87
CA ARG A 109 -8.19 3.66 -2.88
C ARG A 109 -8.84 2.61 -2.00
N MET A 110 -8.35 1.37 -2.04
CA MET A 110 -8.82 0.27 -1.18
C MET A 110 -8.57 0.55 0.31
N ALA A 111 -7.38 1.04 0.66
CA ALA A 111 -7.05 1.46 2.02
C ALA A 111 -7.98 2.59 2.50
N SER A 112 -8.16 3.62 1.66
CA SER A 112 -9.05 4.76 1.95
C SER A 112 -10.50 4.33 2.15
N ALA A 113 -11.00 3.42 1.31
CA ALA A 113 -12.34 2.88 1.42
C ALA A 113 -12.52 2.08 2.72
N SER A 114 -11.53 1.27 3.09
CA SER A 114 -11.53 0.51 4.34
C SER A 114 -11.59 1.42 5.57
N ILE A 115 -10.76 2.49 5.59
CA ILE A 115 -10.79 3.51 6.65
C ILE A 115 -12.14 4.21 6.72
N ARG A 116 -12.69 4.63 5.57
CA ARG A 116 -13.98 5.33 5.52
C ARG A 116 -15.11 4.44 6.05
N THR A 117 -15.20 3.19 5.60
CA THR A 117 -16.17 2.22 6.12
C THR A 117 -15.99 2.01 7.62
N ALA A 118 -14.76 1.88 8.09
CA ALA A 118 -14.44 1.80 9.50
C ALA A 118 -14.75 3.10 10.27
N ARG A 119 -14.86 4.28 9.67
CA ARG A 119 -15.37 5.47 10.38
C ARG A 119 -16.90 5.52 10.39
N THR A 120 -17.54 5.24 9.26
CA THR A 120 -19.00 5.37 9.13
C THR A 120 -19.77 4.44 10.05
N ARG A 121 -19.43 3.15 10.16
CA ARG A 121 -20.15 2.28 11.11
C ARG A 121 -19.87 2.62 12.59
N ALA A 122 -18.96 3.55 12.91
CA ALA A 122 -18.74 4.01 14.28
C ALA A 122 -19.74 5.11 14.64
N ALA A 123 -20.01 6.00 13.68
CA ALA A 123 -21.04 7.03 13.82
C ALA A 123 -22.43 6.40 14.04
N PHE A 124 -22.82 5.39 13.24
CA PHE A 124 -24.11 4.71 13.38
C PHE A 124 -24.32 4.08 14.77
N LEU A 125 -23.30 3.43 15.35
CA LEU A 125 -23.43 2.77 16.66
C LEU A 125 -23.51 3.76 17.85
N CYS A 126 -23.05 5.00 17.68
CA CYS A 126 -23.23 6.05 18.69
C CYS A 126 -24.57 6.78 18.55
N SER A 127 -25.19 6.78 17.37
CA SER A 127 -26.49 7.42 17.11
C SER A 127 -27.68 6.64 17.68
N ASP A 128 -27.56 5.32 17.82
CA ASP A 128 -28.63 4.44 18.34
C ASP A 128 -28.69 4.33 19.88
N LYS A 129 -27.94 5.17 20.60
CA LYS A 129 -27.86 5.15 22.08
C LYS A 129 -28.60 6.29 22.79
N ASN A 130 -29.41 7.07 22.08
CA ASN A 130 -30.22 8.16 22.66
C ASN A 130 -31.71 7.95 22.41
#